data_AF-A0A1G8FZ02-F1
#
_entry.id   AF-A0A1G8FZ02-F1
#
_cell.length_a   1.000
_cell.length_b   1.000
_cell.length_c   1.000
_cell.angle_alpha   90.00
_cell.angle_beta   90.00
_cell.angle_gamma   90.00
#
_symmetry.space_group_name_H-M   'P 1'
#
loop_
_entity.id
_entity.type
_entity.pdbx_description
1 polymer ?
#
loop_
_entity_poly.entity_id
_entity_poly.type
_entity_poly.pdbx_seq_one_letter_code
_entity_poly.pdbx_strand_id
1 'polypeptide(L)' 'MKRTKLVYVNKNEDIEKKVQETLNKYHIKKEQVIEICYSEKDSNKNALIVYNA' A
#
# COMPACT_ATOMS: atom_id res chain seq x y z
N MET A 1 10.26 -11.40 10.20
CA MET A 1 9.62 -10.30 10.97
C MET A 1 8.61 -9.62 10.06
N LYS A 2 7.42 -9.26 10.57
CA LYS A 2 6.41 -8.53 9.77
C LYS A 2 6.83 -7.06 9.64
N ARG A 3 6.71 -6.50 8.43
CA ARG A 3 6.91 -5.07 8.14
C ARG A 3 5.63 -4.47 7.61
N THR A 4 5.48 -3.18 7.84
CA THR A 4 4.31 -2.41 7.39
C THR A 4 4.76 -1.20 6.60
N LYS A 5 4.07 -0.93 5.50
CA LYS A 5 4.29 0.26 4.68
C LYS A 5 2.97 0.99 4.47
N LEU A 6 2.95 2.27 4.86
CA LEU A 6 1.79 3.12 4.67
C LEU A 6 1.94 3.91 3.38
N VAL A 7 0.89 3.89 2.56
CA VAL A 7 0.77 4.60 1.29
C VAL A 7 -0.35 5.62 1.44
N TYR A 8 -0.08 6.85 1.06
CA TYR A 8 -1.08 7.93 1.01
C TYR A 8 -1.24 8.37 -0.43
N VAL A 9 -2.49 8.60 -0.84
CA VAL A 9 -2.79 9.23 -2.13
C VAL A 9 -3.81 10.32 -1.98
N ASN A 10 -3.71 11.29 -2.87
CA ASN A 10 -4.67 12.37 -2.97
C ASN A 10 -6.00 11.87 -3.53
N LYS A 11 -7.07 12.64 -3.35
CA LYS A 11 -8.44 12.32 -3.79
C LYS A 11 -8.56 11.81 -5.23
N ASN A 12 -7.80 12.42 -6.13
CA ASN A 12 -7.90 12.18 -7.57
C ASN A 12 -6.98 11.05 -8.06
N GLU A 13 -6.18 10.48 -7.17
CA GLU A 13 -5.25 9.41 -7.51
C GLU A 13 -5.84 8.04 -7.17
N ASP A 14 -5.41 7.05 -7.93
CA ASP A 14 -5.76 5.65 -7.74
C ASP A 14 -4.84 5.02 -6.67
N ILE A 15 -5.43 4.62 -5.54
CA ILE A 15 -4.72 4.02 -4.41
C ILE A 15 -4.10 2.67 -4.79
N GLU A 16 -4.75 1.86 -5.63
CA GLU A 16 -4.24 0.55 -6.06
C GLU A 16 -3.01 0.71 -6.93
N LYS A 17 -3.04 1.69 -7.85
CA LYS A 17 -1.87 2.03 -8.67
C LYS A 17 -0.69 2.44 -7.79
N LYS A 18 -0.94 3.25 -6.75
CA LYS A 18 0.13 3.69 -5.83
C LYS A 18 0.68 2.56 -4.96
N VAL A 19 -0.17 1.63 -4.55
CA VAL A 19 0.23 0.42 -3.84
C VAL A 19 1.14 -0.43 -4.74
N GLN A 20 0.77 -0.66 -6.00
CA GLN A 20 1.62 -1.35 -6.98
C GLN A 20 2.97 -0.66 -7.20
N GLU A 21 2.97 0.66 -7.40
CA GLU A 21 4.22 1.44 -7.50
C GLU A 21 5.10 1.28 -6.26
N THR A 22 4.48 1.26 -5.07
CA THR A 22 5.18 1.08 -3.79
C THR A 22 5.78 -0.32 -3.68
N LEU A 23 5.03 -1.36 -4.00
CA LEU A 23 5.53 -2.74 -4.00
C LEU A 23 6.75 -2.88 -4.92
N ASN A 24 6.66 -2.33 -6.13
CA ASN A 24 7.77 -2.36 -7.10
C ASN A 24 8.98 -1.55 -6.62
N LYS A 25 8.76 -0.33 -6.09
CA LYS A 25 9.82 0.56 -5.58
C LYS A 25 10.61 -0.05 -4.43
N TYR A 26 9.95 -0.83 -3.58
CA TYR A 26 10.56 -1.49 -2.44
C TYR A 26 10.93 -2.96 -2.71
N HIS A 27 10.83 -3.42 -3.96
CA HIS A 27 11.08 -4.81 -4.35
C HIS A 27 10.33 -5.83 -3.49
N ILE A 28 9.13 -5.48 -3.04
CA ILE A 28 8.26 -6.36 -2.25
C ILE A 28 7.54 -7.27 -3.24
N LYS A 29 7.86 -8.57 -3.20
CA LYS A 29 7.17 -9.56 -4.03
C LYS A 29 5.73 -9.72 -3.55
N LYS A 30 4.81 -10.03 -4.47
CA LYS A 30 3.41 -10.30 -4.12
C LYS A 30 3.27 -11.43 -3.09
N GLU A 31 4.14 -12.44 -3.16
CA GLU A 31 4.18 -13.57 -2.21
C GLU A 31 4.58 -13.16 -0.79
N GLN A 32 5.28 -12.03 -0.65
CA GLN A 32 5.66 -11.49 0.65
C GLN A 32 4.52 -10.67 1.26
N VAL A 33 3.58 -10.18 0.46
CA VAL A 33 2.45 -9.40 0.93
C VAL A 33 1.49 -10.31 1.69
N ILE A 34 1.22 -9.95 2.94
CA ILE A 34 0.30 -10.68 3.82
C ILE A 34 -1.10 -10.07 3.68
N GLU A 35 -1.18 -8.74 3.74
CA GLU A 35 -2.45 -8.03 3.76
C GLU A 35 -2.27 -6.60 3.21
N ILE A 36 -3.31 -6.07 2.56
CA ILE A 36 -3.40 -4.67 2.17
C ILE A 36 -4.72 -4.12 2.69
N CYS A 37 -4.67 -3.19 3.65
CA CYS A 37 -5.85 -2.52 4.18
C CYS A 37 -6.04 -1.17 3.51
N TYR A 38 -7.17 -0.95 2.85
CA TYR A 38 -7.53 0.33 2.26
C TYR A 38 -8.43 1.12 3.21
N SER A 39 -8.20 2.42 3.34
CA SER A 39 -9.11 3.32 4.04
C SER A 39 -9.27 4.62 3.26
N GLU A 40 -10.52 5.08 3.14
CA GLU A 40 -10.89 6.34 2.54
C GLU A 40 -11.60 7.19 3.58
N LYS A 41 -11.12 8.42 3.81
CA LYS A 41 -11.73 9.37 4.73
C LYS A 41 -11.63 10.79 4.20
N ASP A 42 -12.78 11.48 4.12
CA ASP A 42 -12.87 12.91 3.78
C ASP A 42 -12.02 13.29 2.54
N SER A 43 -12.10 12.50 1.47
CA SER A 43 -11.34 12.64 0.21
C SER A 43 -9.88 12.15 0.21
N ASN A 44 -9.30 11.75 1.33
CA ASN A 44 -7.98 11.13 1.35
C ASN A 44 -8.12 9.60 1.31
N LYS A 45 -7.32 8.95 0.48
CA LYS A 45 -7.23 7.50 0.44
C LYS A 45 -5.85 7.10 0.96
N ASN A 46 -5.82 6.07 1.79
CA ASN A 46 -4.60 5.46 2.26
C ASN A 46 -4.68 3.95 2.13
N ALA A 47 -3.51 3.32 2.10
CA ALA A 47 -3.39 1.87 2.10
C ALA A 47 -2.23 1.46 3.00
N LEU A 48 -2.47 0.49 3.88
CA LEU A 48 -1.46 -0.13 4.72
C LEU A 48 -1.10 -1.49 4.13
N ILE A 49 0.14 -1.64 3.68
CA ILE A 49 0.69 -2.88 3.14
C ILE A 49 1.43 -3.60 4.27
N VAL A 50 0.99 -4.79 4.65
CA VAL A 50 1.67 -5.67 5.59
C VAL A 50 2.40 -6.75 4.81
N TYR A 51 3.70 -6.93 5.03
CA TYR A 51 4.52 -7.88 4.27
C TYR A 51 5.62 -8.54 5.12
N ASN A 52 6.07 -9.71 4.68
CA ASN A 52 7.22 -10.42 5.22
C ASN A 52 8.50 -9.96 4.52
N ALA A 53 9.45 -9.45 5.30
CA ALA A 53 10.78 -9.10 4.80
C ALA A 53 11.70 -10.32 4.81
#